data_AF-A0A8T3Y6M7-F1
#
_entry.id   AF-A0A8T3Y6M7-F1
#
_cell.length_a   1.000
_cell.length_b   1.000
_cell.length_c   1.000
_cell.angle_alpha   90.00
_cell.angle_beta   90.00
_cell.angle_gamma   90.00
#
_symmetry.space_group_name_H-M   'P 1'
#
loop_
_entity.id
_entity.type
_entity.pdbx_description
1 polymer ?
#
loop_
_entity_poly.entity_id
_entity_poly.type
_entity_poly.pdbx_seq_one_letter_code
_entity_poly.pdbx_strand_id
1 'polypeptide(L)'
;MPLEILVKERQRVYEVEAALSAMASVFGWSPGNVAYASTPVTSGRRMLDVFTRHKVRSADELTAIDKDAFHRDIFTPNLKEGEEFAHTLRASGAYVEVICPVTFYAKGWKQEHYILLWEQVIERFAGDIHFNSDWVYSNGCVEEFLTGAKLNKKLLEAGSPVDVRKVPERLRKAIEETAALGVDVSRLVAAYRSLELQLYKR
;
A
#
# COMPACT_ATOMS: atom_id res chain seq x y z
N MET A 1 21.41 -23.80 -6.55
CA MET A 1 21.01 -22.56 -5.85
C MET A 1 20.14 -21.62 -6.70
N PRO A 2 20.49 -21.20 -7.94
CA PRO A 2 19.58 -20.36 -8.76
C PRO A 2 18.25 -21.05 -9.13
N LEU A 3 18.29 -22.36 -9.40
CA LEU A 3 17.10 -23.13 -9.78
C LEU A 3 16.06 -23.19 -8.64
N GLU A 4 16.51 -23.32 -7.39
CA GLU A 4 15.61 -23.35 -6.22
C GLU A 4 14.91 -22.01 -5.99
N ILE A 5 15.62 -20.89 -6.24
CA ILE A 5 15.03 -19.55 -6.19
C ILE A 5 13.94 -19.44 -7.25
N LEU A 6 14.22 -19.81 -8.51
CA LEU A 6 13.25 -19.76 -9.59
C LEU A 6 12.02 -20.67 -9.34
N VAL A 7 12.22 -21.82 -8.72
CA VAL A 7 11.11 -22.71 -8.32
C VAL A 7 10.23 -22.03 -7.26
N LYS A 8 10.84 -21.40 -6.24
CA LYS A 8 10.10 -20.65 -5.22
C LYS A 8 9.35 -19.47 -5.82
N GLU A 9 9.97 -18.70 -6.71
CA GLU A 9 9.32 -17.56 -7.37
C GLU A 9 8.14 -18.02 -8.26
N ARG A 10 8.31 -19.12 -9.00
CA ARG A 10 7.20 -19.71 -9.76
C ARG A 10 6.05 -20.12 -8.85
N GLN A 11 6.34 -20.70 -7.69
CA GLN A 11 5.31 -21.03 -6.71
C GLN A 11 4.56 -19.77 -6.24
N ARG A 12 5.24 -18.63 -6.06
CA ARG A 12 4.58 -17.36 -5.69
C ARG A 12 3.66 -16.84 -6.78
N VAL A 13 4.03 -16.99 -8.04
CA VAL A 13 3.14 -16.66 -9.16
C VAL A 13 1.85 -17.49 -9.08
N TYR A 14 1.95 -18.81 -8.86
CA TYR A 14 0.75 -19.65 -8.72
C TYR A 14 -0.11 -19.28 -7.51
N GLU A 15 0.50 -18.89 -6.39
CA GLU A 15 -0.25 -18.43 -5.22
C GLU A 15 -0.97 -17.10 -5.47
N VAL A 16 -0.33 -16.18 -6.20
CA VAL A 16 -0.97 -14.93 -6.66
C VAL A 16 -2.15 -15.25 -7.59
N GLU A 17 -1.96 -16.12 -8.58
CA GLU A 17 -3.03 -16.55 -9.49
C GLU A 17 -4.20 -17.22 -8.74
N ALA A 18 -3.90 -18.05 -7.74
CA ALA A 18 -4.92 -18.68 -6.89
C ALA A 18 -5.70 -17.63 -6.08
N ALA A 19 -5.03 -16.65 -5.48
CA ALA A 19 -5.67 -15.57 -4.75
C ALA A 19 -6.58 -14.72 -5.65
N LEU A 20 -6.11 -14.37 -6.86
CA LEU A 20 -6.89 -13.64 -7.85
C LEU A 20 -8.11 -14.44 -8.33
N SER A 21 -7.94 -15.74 -8.56
CA SER A 21 -9.04 -16.64 -8.95
C SER A 21 -10.10 -16.76 -7.86
N ALA A 22 -9.67 -16.81 -6.59
CA ALA A 22 -10.57 -16.81 -5.45
C ALA A 22 -11.37 -15.49 -5.38
N MET A 23 -10.73 -14.33 -5.57
CA MET A 23 -11.42 -13.04 -5.62
C MET A 23 -12.41 -12.96 -6.79
N ALA A 24 -12.01 -13.41 -7.99
CA ALA A 24 -12.88 -13.42 -9.15
C ALA A 24 -14.10 -14.34 -8.99
N SER A 25 -13.99 -15.39 -8.16
CA SER A 25 -15.12 -16.27 -7.84
C SER A 25 -16.19 -15.57 -6.98
N VAL A 26 -15.82 -14.48 -6.29
CA VAL A 26 -16.72 -13.66 -5.47
C VAL A 26 -17.18 -12.43 -6.24
N PHE A 27 -16.25 -11.69 -6.86
CA PHE A 27 -16.52 -10.39 -7.49
C PHE A 27 -16.87 -10.47 -8.98
N GLY A 28 -16.58 -11.60 -9.62
CA GLY A 28 -16.47 -11.68 -11.08
C GLY A 28 -15.19 -11.01 -11.60
N TRP A 29 -14.97 -11.07 -12.92
CA TRP A 29 -13.81 -10.46 -13.60
C TRP A 29 -14.08 -9.04 -14.12
N SER A 30 -15.26 -8.47 -13.85
CA SER A 30 -15.60 -7.12 -14.29
C SER A 30 -15.25 -6.12 -13.19
N PRO A 31 -14.47 -5.07 -13.48
CA PRO A 31 -14.25 -3.98 -12.53
C PRO A 31 -15.60 -3.27 -12.29
N GLY A 32 -16.27 -3.69 -11.22
CA GLY A 32 -17.55 -3.16 -10.80
C GLY A 32 -17.40 -2.08 -9.75
N ASN A 33 -18.49 -1.85 -9.02
CA ASN A 33 -18.57 -0.93 -7.88
C ASN A 33 -17.84 -1.49 -6.65
N VAL A 34 -16.56 -1.84 -6.81
CA VAL A 34 -15.67 -2.39 -5.78
C VAL A 34 -14.66 -1.32 -5.40
N ALA A 35 -14.58 -1.00 -4.11
CA ALA A 35 -13.59 -0.10 -3.56
C ALA A 35 -12.36 -0.87 -3.06
N TYR A 36 -11.18 -0.33 -3.31
CA TYR A 36 -9.93 -0.77 -2.70
C TYR A 36 -9.54 0.19 -1.57
N ALA A 37 -9.43 -0.32 -0.34
CA ALA A 37 -9.08 0.46 0.83
C ALA A 37 -7.55 0.48 1.06
N SER A 38 -6.86 1.44 0.44
CA SER A 38 -5.42 1.64 0.58
C SER A 38 -5.08 2.28 1.93
N THR A 39 -4.23 1.61 2.72
CA THR A 39 -3.85 2.10 4.05
C THR A 39 -2.41 1.70 4.41
N PRO A 40 -1.67 2.54 5.15
CA PRO A 40 -0.32 2.21 5.58
C PRO A 40 -0.28 0.97 6.48
N VAL A 41 0.66 0.04 6.26
CA VAL A 41 0.81 -1.19 7.07
C VAL A 41 2.14 -1.25 7.83
N THR A 42 3.26 -1.18 7.11
CA THR A 42 4.62 -1.32 7.68
C THR A 42 5.47 -0.05 7.57
N SER A 43 5.03 0.90 6.75
CA SER A 43 5.60 2.24 6.57
C SER A 43 4.47 3.27 6.63
N GLY A 44 4.78 4.56 6.69
CA GLY A 44 3.80 5.63 6.86
C GLY A 44 4.10 6.54 8.04
N ARG A 45 3.22 7.51 8.29
CA ARG A 45 3.38 8.51 9.35
C ARG A 45 3.62 7.90 10.73
N ARG A 46 2.84 6.88 11.10
CA ARG A 46 2.98 6.16 12.38
C ARG A 46 4.39 5.57 12.58
N MET A 47 5.01 5.03 11.52
CA MET A 47 6.38 4.52 11.59
C MET A 47 7.37 5.65 11.93
N LEU A 48 7.22 6.82 11.29
CA LEU A 48 8.09 7.98 11.54
C LEU A 48 7.95 8.50 12.97
N ASP A 49 6.73 8.54 13.49
CA ASP A 49 6.47 8.96 14.87
C ASP A 49 7.11 8.02 15.89
N VAL A 50 7.00 6.69 15.67
CA VAL A 50 7.63 5.68 16.51
C VAL A 50 9.16 5.76 16.41
N PHE A 51 9.71 5.89 15.20
CA PHE A 51 11.15 6.01 15.01
C PHE A 51 11.72 7.26 15.71
N THR A 52 11.02 8.39 15.61
CA THR A 52 11.38 9.63 16.31
C THR A 52 11.37 9.44 17.82
N ARG A 53 10.33 8.81 18.37
CA ARG A 53 10.19 8.55 19.81
C ARG A 53 11.31 7.67 20.36
N HIS A 54 11.70 6.63 19.61
CA HIS A 54 12.75 5.69 20.00
C HIS A 54 14.15 6.12 19.56
N LYS A 55 14.28 7.24 18.83
CA LYS A 55 15.54 7.76 18.26
C LYS A 55 16.26 6.75 17.36
N VAL A 56 15.50 6.03 16.56
CA VAL A 56 15.97 5.02 15.60
C VAL A 56 15.63 5.42 14.17
N ARG A 57 16.24 4.76 13.19
CA ARG A 57 16.11 5.07 11.76
C ARG A 57 15.62 3.89 10.92
N SER A 58 15.52 2.72 11.53
CA SER A 58 15.10 1.49 10.86
C SER A 58 14.31 0.58 11.79
N ALA A 59 13.56 -0.35 11.19
CA ALA A 59 12.86 -1.38 11.94
C ALA A 59 13.83 -2.33 12.67
N ASP A 60 15.02 -2.55 12.11
CA ASP A 60 16.07 -3.38 12.72
C ASP A 60 16.62 -2.71 13.99
N GLU A 61 16.91 -1.41 13.94
CA GLU A 61 17.31 -0.63 15.11
C GLU A 61 16.21 -0.62 16.19
N LEU A 62 14.94 -0.47 15.79
CA LEU A 62 13.80 -0.55 16.72
C LEU A 62 13.73 -1.93 17.39
N THR A 63 13.85 -2.99 16.59
CA THR A 63 13.80 -4.39 17.05
C THR A 63 14.96 -4.73 17.99
N ALA A 64 16.13 -4.13 17.77
CA ALA A 64 17.30 -4.30 18.65
C ALA A 64 17.07 -3.69 20.05
N ILE A 65 16.23 -2.66 20.17
CA ILE A 65 15.84 -2.05 21.45
C ILE A 65 14.69 -2.83 22.09
N ASP A 66 13.64 -3.10 21.32
CA ASP A 66 12.46 -3.83 21.73
C ASP A 66 11.94 -4.65 20.55
N LYS A 67 12.12 -5.97 20.66
CA LYS A 67 11.75 -6.95 19.62
C LYS A 67 10.28 -6.88 19.21
N ASP A 68 9.41 -6.41 20.10
CA ASP A 68 7.97 -6.38 19.90
C ASP A 68 7.47 -4.98 19.51
N ALA A 69 8.30 -3.93 19.60
CA ALA A 69 7.89 -2.55 19.35
C ALA A 69 7.37 -2.32 17.93
N PHE A 70 8.02 -2.92 16.91
CA PHE A 70 7.53 -2.80 15.54
C PHE A 70 6.11 -3.36 15.40
N HIS A 71 5.87 -4.55 15.97
CA HIS A 71 4.56 -5.20 15.88
C HIS A 71 3.49 -4.47 16.70
N ARG A 72 3.83 -4.07 17.92
CA ARG A 72 2.91 -3.43 18.87
C ARG A 72 2.60 -1.98 18.51
N ASP A 73 3.60 -1.21 18.09
CA ASP A 73 3.48 0.24 17.97
C ASP A 73 3.26 0.72 16.53
N ILE A 74 3.57 -0.12 15.53
CA ILE A 74 3.41 0.21 14.10
C ILE A 74 2.42 -0.74 13.43
N PHE A 75 2.75 -2.03 13.36
CA PHE A 75 2.02 -3.00 12.54
C PHE A 75 0.58 -3.22 13.02
N THR A 76 0.38 -3.61 14.28
CA THR A 76 -0.95 -3.93 14.82
C THR A 76 -1.90 -2.72 14.79
N PRO A 77 -1.48 -1.51 15.20
CA PRO A 77 -2.33 -0.33 15.09
C PRO A 77 -2.67 0.03 13.64
N ASN A 78 -1.72 -0.11 12.71
CA ASN A 78 -1.97 0.10 11.28
C ASN A 78 -2.99 -0.91 10.72
N LEU A 79 -2.88 -2.19 11.08
CA LEU A 79 -3.86 -3.21 10.66
C LEU A 79 -5.26 -2.85 11.15
N LYS A 80 -5.39 -2.53 12.44
CA LYS A 80 -6.67 -2.17 13.04
C LYS A 80 -7.30 -0.94 12.35
N GLU A 81 -6.50 0.10 12.13
CA GLU A 81 -6.98 1.31 11.45
C GLU A 81 -7.39 1.01 10.01
N GLY A 82 -6.64 0.18 9.29
CA GLY A 82 -7.00 -0.28 7.96
C GLY A 82 -8.31 -1.05 7.90
N GLU A 83 -8.56 -1.91 8.89
CA GLU A 83 -9.81 -2.66 9.03
C GLU A 83 -10.99 -1.71 9.32
N GLU A 84 -10.82 -0.77 10.24
CA GLU A 84 -11.81 0.26 10.59
C GLU A 84 -12.14 1.16 9.38
N PHE A 85 -11.12 1.53 8.61
CA PHE A 85 -11.27 2.30 7.38
C PHE A 85 -12.09 1.53 6.33
N ALA A 86 -11.74 0.26 6.07
CA ALA A 86 -12.51 -0.58 5.16
C ALA A 86 -13.94 -0.83 5.66
N HIS A 87 -14.14 -1.00 6.96
CA HIS A 87 -15.48 -1.13 7.55
C HIS A 87 -16.31 0.13 7.31
N THR A 88 -15.73 1.32 7.48
CA THR A 88 -16.40 2.60 7.21
C THR A 88 -16.81 2.70 5.74
N LEU A 89 -15.95 2.29 4.80
CA LEU A 89 -16.29 2.25 3.38
C LEU A 89 -17.44 1.27 3.09
N ARG A 90 -17.45 0.08 3.70
CA ARG A 90 -18.56 -0.89 3.57
C ARG A 90 -19.87 -0.31 4.10
N ALA A 91 -19.83 0.31 5.28
CA ALA A 91 -20.99 0.89 5.94
C ALA A 91 -21.63 2.05 5.15
N SER A 92 -20.89 2.69 4.23
CA SER A 92 -21.43 3.74 3.37
C SER A 92 -22.52 3.26 2.41
N GLY A 93 -22.56 1.96 2.09
CA GLY A 93 -23.45 1.38 1.08
C GLY A 93 -23.15 1.82 -0.36
N ALA A 94 -22.09 2.61 -0.58
CA ALA A 94 -21.74 3.14 -1.89
C ALA A 94 -21.09 2.09 -2.80
N TYR A 95 -20.62 0.98 -2.25
CA TYR A 95 -19.88 -0.07 -2.94
C TYR A 95 -20.55 -1.43 -2.71
N VAL A 96 -20.52 -2.28 -3.74
CA VAL A 96 -21.00 -3.67 -3.63
C VAL A 96 -20.04 -4.46 -2.74
N GLU A 97 -18.73 -4.22 -2.91
CA GLU A 97 -17.69 -4.87 -2.11
C GLU A 97 -16.55 -3.90 -1.80
N VAL A 98 -15.85 -4.17 -0.69
CA VAL A 98 -14.65 -3.43 -0.30
C VAL A 98 -13.51 -4.40 -0.03
N ILE A 99 -12.48 -4.27 -0.84
CA ILE A 99 -11.21 -4.99 -0.68
C ILE A 99 -10.42 -4.32 0.42
N CYS A 100 -10.08 -5.09 1.45
CA CYS A 100 -9.32 -4.66 2.61
C CYS A 100 -7.96 -5.39 2.64
N PRO A 101 -6.90 -4.81 2.05
CA PRO A 101 -5.60 -5.48 1.89
C PRO A 101 -4.99 -5.93 3.22
N VAL A 102 -5.22 -5.18 4.30
CA VAL A 102 -4.65 -5.45 5.62
C VAL A 102 -5.08 -6.79 6.22
N THR A 103 -6.22 -7.34 5.78
CA THR A 103 -6.73 -8.64 6.25
C THR A 103 -6.06 -9.83 5.56
N PHE A 104 -5.31 -9.61 4.49
CA PHE A 104 -4.66 -10.67 3.73
C PHE A 104 -3.26 -10.93 4.24
N TYR A 105 -2.98 -12.19 4.59
CA TYR A 105 -1.66 -12.64 5.02
C TYR A 105 -1.25 -13.88 4.23
N ALA A 106 -0.05 -13.84 3.68
CA ALA A 106 0.56 -14.96 2.99
C ALA A 106 1.93 -15.28 3.60
N LYS A 107 2.06 -16.49 4.16
CA LYS A 107 3.28 -16.92 4.85
C LYS A 107 4.45 -17.03 3.87
N GLY A 108 5.57 -16.39 4.24
CA GLY A 108 6.80 -16.41 3.45
C GLY A 108 6.79 -15.47 2.25
N TRP A 109 5.76 -14.64 2.10
CA TRP A 109 5.77 -13.57 1.11
C TRP A 109 6.67 -12.42 1.55
N LYS A 110 7.36 -11.84 0.58
CA LYS A 110 8.07 -10.57 0.71
C LYS A 110 7.18 -9.45 0.19
N GLN A 111 7.57 -8.21 0.48
CA GLN A 111 6.82 -7.03 0.05
C GLN A 111 6.59 -6.98 -1.47
N GLU A 112 7.55 -7.42 -2.27
CA GLU A 112 7.40 -7.47 -3.74
C GLU A 112 6.26 -8.40 -4.20
N HIS A 113 6.00 -9.50 -3.49
CA HIS A 113 4.86 -10.38 -3.79
C HIS A 113 3.52 -9.74 -3.42
N TYR A 114 3.47 -9.02 -2.29
CA TYR A 114 2.27 -8.27 -1.92
C TYR A 114 1.98 -7.15 -2.92
N ILE A 115 2.99 -6.38 -3.32
CA ILE A 115 2.84 -5.35 -4.35
C ILE A 115 2.32 -5.97 -5.65
N LEU A 116 2.93 -7.07 -6.12
CA LEU A 116 2.49 -7.78 -7.31
C LEU A 116 1.01 -8.21 -7.22
N LEU A 117 0.59 -8.81 -6.10
CA LEU A 117 -0.82 -9.17 -5.91
C LEU A 117 -1.72 -7.94 -5.98
N TRP A 118 -1.39 -6.88 -5.23
CA TRP A 118 -2.27 -5.71 -5.10
C TRP A 118 -2.38 -4.90 -6.38
N GLU A 119 -1.30 -4.78 -7.15
CA GLU A 119 -1.37 -4.19 -8.49
C GLU A 119 -2.37 -4.94 -9.38
N GLN A 120 -2.30 -6.27 -9.37
CA GLN A 120 -3.19 -7.12 -10.14
C GLN A 120 -4.64 -7.08 -9.64
N VAL A 121 -4.84 -6.94 -8.33
CA VAL A 121 -6.17 -6.79 -7.71
C VAL A 121 -6.78 -5.43 -8.09
N ILE A 122 -6.01 -4.35 -8.01
CA ILE A 122 -6.45 -3.01 -8.42
C ILE A 122 -6.79 -2.98 -9.91
N GLU A 123 -5.94 -3.60 -10.75
CA GLU A 123 -6.15 -3.65 -12.18
C GLU A 123 -7.48 -4.33 -12.53
N ARG A 124 -7.70 -5.53 -11.99
CA ARG A 124 -8.79 -6.42 -12.39
C ARG A 124 -10.12 -6.17 -11.68
N PHE A 125 -10.09 -5.78 -10.41
CA PHE A 125 -11.30 -5.77 -9.58
C PHE A 125 -11.71 -4.37 -9.10
N ALA A 126 -10.75 -3.50 -8.76
CA ALA A 126 -11.09 -2.20 -8.18
C ALA A 126 -11.62 -1.21 -9.23
N GLY A 127 -12.75 -0.57 -8.94
CA GLY A 127 -13.25 0.61 -9.67
C GLY A 127 -12.71 1.91 -9.06
N ASP A 128 -12.74 1.99 -7.73
CA ASP A 128 -12.29 3.13 -6.94
C ASP A 128 -11.16 2.69 -5.99
N ILE A 129 -10.18 3.57 -5.77
CA ILE A 129 -9.15 3.41 -4.74
C ILE A 129 -9.32 4.52 -3.73
N HIS A 130 -9.54 4.14 -2.47
CA HIS A 130 -9.65 5.06 -1.34
C HIS A 130 -8.39 4.99 -0.51
N PHE A 131 -7.76 6.14 -0.32
CA PHE A 131 -6.57 6.28 0.51
C PHE A 131 -6.97 6.77 1.89
N ASN A 132 -6.48 6.07 2.91
CA ASN A 132 -6.55 6.53 4.28
C ASN A 132 -5.62 7.75 4.51
N SER A 133 -5.74 8.44 5.64
CA SER A 133 -4.95 9.62 5.95
C SER A 133 -3.44 9.37 5.88
N ASP A 134 -2.69 10.40 5.48
CA ASP A 134 -1.22 10.39 5.41
C ASP A 134 -0.62 9.24 4.57
N TRP A 135 -1.39 8.73 3.60
CA TRP A 135 -0.96 7.64 2.71
C TRP A 135 0.34 7.95 1.95
N VAL A 136 0.63 9.23 1.67
CA VAL A 136 1.84 9.67 0.94
C VAL A 136 3.16 9.34 1.64
N TYR A 137 3.12 9.01 2.94
CA TYR A 137 4.31 8.55 3.69
C TYR A 137 4.51 7.03 3.59
N SER A 138 3.54 6.29 3.05
CA SER A 138 3.59 4.83 2.94
C SER A 138 4.10 4.40 1.58
N ASN A 139 5.13 3.56 1.57
CA ASN A 139 5.63 2.98 0.32
C ASN A 139 4.53 2.19 -0.40
N GLY A 140 3.73 1.41 0.32
CA GLY A 140 2.67 0.58 -0.28
C GLY A 140 1.57 1.43 -0.91
N CYS A 141 1.02 2.39 -0.16
CA CYS A 141 -0.04 3.25 -0.68
C CYS A 141 0.41 4.10 -1.88
N VAL A 142 1.67 4.53 -1.90
CA VAL A 142 2.19 5.31 -3.03
C VAL A 142 2.33 4.45 -4.29
N GLU A 143 2.75 3.19 -4.18
CA GLU A 143 2.76 2.25 -5.33
C GLU A 143 1.33 1.97 -5.84
N GLU A 144 0.37 1.79 -4.92
CA GLU A 144 -1.04 1.61 -5.26
C GLU A 144 -1.64 2.85 -5.94
N PHE A 145 -1.25 4.05 -5.49
CA PHE A 145 -1.59 5.31 -6.15
C PHE A 145 -1.03 5.39 -7.56
N LEU A 146 0.25 5.06 -7.77
CA LEU A 146 0.86 5.07 -9.10
C LEU A 146 0.16 4.10 -10.05
N THR A 147 -0.17 2.90 -9.57
CA THR A 147 -0.92 1.90 -10.32
C THR A 147 -2.31 2.40 -10.69
N GLY A 148 -3.05 2.95 -9.73
CA GLY A 148 -4.37 3.54 -9.96
C GLY A 148 -4.33 4.70 -10.95
N ALA A 149 -3.37 5.61 -10.82
CA ALA A 149 -3.20 6.76 -11.70
C ALA A 149 -2.87 6.32 -13.14
N LYS A 150 -1.97 5.36 -13.30
CA LYS A 150 -1.61 4.77 -14.60
C LYS A 150 -2.82 4.13 -15.29
N LEU A 151 -3.67 3.46 -14.52
CA LEU A 151 -4.87 2.77 -15.00
C LEU A 151 -6.10 3.67 -15.06
N ASN A 152 -5.97 4.97 -14.78
CA ASN A 152 -7.07 5.95 -14.72
C ASN A 152 -8.23 5.51 -13.80
N LYS A 153 -7.91 4.84 -12.69
CA LYS A 153 -8.88 4.53 -11.64
C LYS A 153 -9.32 5.81 -10.94
N LYS A 154 -10.49 5.80 -10.30
CA LYS A 154 -10.92 6.91 -9.45
C LYS A 154 -10.15 6.87 -8.13
N LEU A 155 -9.37 7.91 -7.87
CA LEU A 155 -8.51 8.03 -6.69
C LEU A 155 -9.17 8.97 -5.68
N LEU A 156 -9.40 8.50 -4.46
CA LEU A 156 -10.18 9.21 -3.44
C LEU A 156 -9.43 9.28 -2.12
N GLU A 157 -9.52 10.41 -1.44
CA GLU A 157 -9.01 10.62 -0.08
C GLU A 157 -10.11 11.33 0.71
N ALA A 158 -10.50 10.78 1.86
CA ALA A 158 -11.65 11.26 2.64
C ALA A 158 -12.92 11.48 1.78
N GLY A 159 -13.16 10.58 0.82
CA GLY A 159 -14.30 10.65 -0.11
C GLY A 159 -14.18 11.67 -1.24
N SER A 160 -13.11 12.48 -1.28
CA SER A 160 -12.89 13.51 -2.31
C SER A 160 -11.87 13.06 -3.35
N PRO A 161 -12.04 13.41 -4.64
CA PRO A 161 -11.05 13.08 -5.67
C PRO A 161 -9.67 13.64 -5.36
N VAL A 162 -8.64 12.81 -5.52
CA VAL A 162 -7.24 13.23 -5.39
C VAL A 162 -6.82 13.95 -6.67
N ASP A 163 -6.37 15.21 -6.55
CA ASP A 163 -5.72 15.92 -7.66
C ASP A 163 -4.31 15.38 -7.85
N VAL A 164 -4.14 14.51 -8.84
CA VAL A 164 -2.86 13.85 -9.18
C VAL A 164 -1.73 14.86 -9.38
N ARG A 165 -2.03 16.07 -9.87
CA ARG A 165 -1.02 17.12 -10.11
C ARG A 165 -0.46 17.73 -8.82
N LYS A 166 -1.18 17.59 -7.70
CA LYS A 166 -0.73 18.07 -6.38
C LYS A 166 0.03 17.01 -5.59
N VAL A 167 0.00 15.75 -6.03
CA VAL A 167 0.66 14.65 -5.32
C VAL A 167 2.20 14.74 -5.34
N PRO A 168 2.88 15.21 -6.41
CA PRO A 168 4.33 15.39 -6.36
C PRO A 168 4.79 16.30 -5.22
N GLU A 169 4.08 17.40 -4.98
CA GLU A 169 4.42 18.32 -3.87
C GLU A 169 4.25 17.62 -2.50
N ARG A 170 3.17 16.85 -2.32
CA ARG A 170 2.92 16.07 -1.11
C ARG A 170 3.99 15.00 -0.88
N LEU A 171 4.38 14.29 -1.94
CA LEU A 171 5.45 13.28 -1.91
C LEU A 171 6.79 13.91 -1.60
N ARG A 172 7.13 15.05 -2.21
CA ARG A 172 8.37 15.78 -1.93
C ARG A 172 8.47 16.12 -0.45
N LYS A 173 7.40 16.67 0.13
CA LYS A 173 7.34 16.95 1.57
C LYS A 173 7.52 15.68 2.41
N ALA A 174 6.82 14.59 2.07
CA ALA A 174 6.96 13.31 2.77
C ALA A 174 8.40 12.76 2.70
N ILE A 175 9.06 12.88 1.55
CA ILE A 175 10.47 12.50 1.34
C ILE A 175 11.38 13.36 2.21
N GLU A 176 11.23 14.69 2.19
CA GLU A 176 12.05 15.62 2.97
C GLU A 176 11.94 15.34 4.47
N GLU A 177 10.72 15.17 4.98
CA GLU A 177 10.47 14.86 6.39
C GLU A 177 11.03 13.48 6.79
N THR A 178 10.85 12.47 5.93
CA THR A 178 11.37 11.11 6.19
C THR A 178 12.90 11.08 6.15
N ALA A 179 13.51 11.77 5.18
CA ALA A 179 14.96 11.85 5.03
C ALA A 179 15.61 12.64 6.17
N ALA A 180 14.95 13.67 6.71
CA ALA A 180 15.44 14.42 7.86
C ALA A 180 15.59 13.56 9.13
N LEU A 181 14.85 12.45 9.22
CA LEU A 181 14.99 11.45 10.29
C LEU A 181 16.10 10.42 10.00
N GLY A 182 16.75 10.47 8.84
CA GLY A 182 17.76 9.51 8.42
C GLY A 182 17.18 8.16 8.00
N VAL A 183 15.88 8.08 7.72
CA VAL A 183 15.21 6.88 7.21
C VAL A 183 15.44 6.78 5.69
N ASP A 184 15.59 5.56 5.17
CA ASP A 184 15.71 5.33 3.73
C ASP A 184 14.44 5.74 2.98
N VAL A 185 14.61 6.69 2.04
CA VAL A 185 13.54 7.23 1.19
C VAL A 185 13.63 6.74 -0.26
N SER A 186 14.51 5.79 -0.57
CA SER A 186 14.79 5.36 -1.95
C SER A 186 13.53 4.98 -2.74
N ARG A 187 12.56 4.32 -2.08
CA ARG A 187 11.28 3.95 -2.71
C ARG A 187 10.36 5.14 -2.96
N LEU A 188 10.21 6.05 -1.98
CA LEU A 188 9.44 7.28 -2.18
C LEU A 188 10.04 8.15 -3.28
N VAL A 189 11.37 8.23 -3.36
CA VAL A 189 12.08 8.94 -4.43
C VAL A 189 11.85 8.29 -5.80
N ALA A 190 11.90 6.95 -5.88
CA ALA A 190 11.59 6.22 -7.11
C ALA A 190 10.14 6.48 -7.56
N ALA A 191 9.20 6.44 -6.62
CA ALA A 191 7.79 6.73 -6.87
C ALA A 191 7.56 8.17 -7.33
N TYR A 192 8.18 9.15 -6.68
CA TYR A 192 8.15 10.56 -7.09
C TYR A 192 8.61 10.72 -8.55
N ARG A 193 9.76 10.11 -8.91
CA ARG A 193 10.27 10.15 -10.28
C ARG A 193 9.31 9.51 -11.28
N SER A 194 8.70 8.37 -10.91
CA SER A 194 7.70 7.69 -11.75
C SER A 194 6.49 8.60 -11.99
N LEU A 195 5.98 9.27 -10.96
CA LEU A 195 4.85 10.18 -11.06
C LEU A 195 5.16 11.38 -11.96
N GLU A 196 6.30 12.03 -11.75
CA GLU A 196 6.76 13.16 -12.58
C GLU A 196 6.82 12.78 -14.06
N LEU A 197 7.36 11.60 -14.39
CA LEU A 197 7.42 11.11 -15.76
C LEU A 197 6.04 10.80 -16.34
N GLN A 198 5.09 10.32 -15.53
CA GLN A 198 3.71 10.09 -15.97
C GLN A 198 2.99 11.41 -16.26
N LEU A 199 3.19 12.42 -15.43
CA LEU A 199 2.59 13.75 -15.60
C LEU A 199 3.16 14.49 -16.80
N TYR A 200 4.46 14.35 -17.08
CA TYR A 200 5.09 14.96 -18.24
C TYR A 200 4.58 14.41 -19.59
N LYS A 201 4.09 13.16 -19.61
CA LYS A 201 3.59 12.49 -20.81
C LYS A 201 2.11 12.78 -21.13
N ARG A 202 1.41 13.51 -20.26
CA ARG A 202 -0.01 13.86 -20.40
C ARG A 202 -0.15 15.31 -20.87
#